data_AF-A0A4R0PWP5-F1
#
_entry.id   AF-A0A4R0PWP5-F1
#
_cell.length_a   1.000
_cell.length_b   1.000
_cell.length_c   1.000
_cell.angle_alpha   90.00
_cell.angle_beta   90.00
_cell.angle_gamma   90.00
#
_symmetry.space_group_name_H-M   'P 1'
#
loop_
_entity.id
_entity.type
_entity.pdbx_description
1 polymer ?
#
loop_
_entity_poly.entity_id
_entity_poly.type
_entity_poly.pdbx_seq_one_letter_code
_entity_poly.pdbx_strand_id
1 'polypeptide(L)' 'MKKVTPLTSTQDLEKVKVGDQISDNTGKSGTVESVEVLHYDRENQYYYKIKNNGTVLVIK' A
#
# COMPACT_ATOMS: atom_id res chain seq x y z
N MET A 1 -7.68 3.17 10.26
CA MET A 1 -6.52 2.45 9.69
C MET A 1 -6.99 1.73 8.44
N LYS A 2 -6.39 2.01 7.27
CA LYS A 2 -6.78 1.43 5.97
C LYS A 2 -6.09 0.08 5.77
N LYS A 3 -6.82 -0.95 5.33
CA LYS A 3 -6.21 -2.25 5.01
C LYS A 3 -5.72 -2.24 3.57
N VAL A 4 -4.43 -2.52 3.37
CA VAL A 4 -3.80 -2.63 2.04
C VAL A 4 -3.32 -4.07 1.85
N THR A 5 -4.13 -4.85 1.16
CA THR A 5 -3.91 -6.29 0.93
C THR A 5 -4.23 -6.61 -0.53
N PRO A 6 -3.86 -7.80 -1.04
CA PRO A 6 -4.28 -8.25 -2.37
C PRO A 6 -5.80 -8.28 -2.56
N LEU A 7 -6.60 -8.32 -1.49
CA LEU A 7 -8.06 -8.28 -1.54
C LEU A 7 -8.64 -6.86 -1.56
N THR A 8 -7.85 -5.84 -1.20
CA THR A 8 -8.28 -4.43 -1.24
C THR A 8 -8.57 -4.02 -2.68
N SER A 9 -9.62 -3.25 -2.94
CA SER A 9 -9.94 -2.79 -4.29
C SER A 9 -8.85 -1.85 -4.83
N THR A 10 -8.62 -1.85 -6.15
CA THR A 10 -7.70 -0.90 -6.80
C THR A 10 -8.03 0.55 -6.43
N GLN A 11 -9.31 0.91 -6.43
CA GLN A 11 -9.78 2.24 -6.08
C GLN A 11 -9.43 2.65 -4.64
N ASP A 12 -9.41 1.71 -3.71
CA ASP A 12 -9.05 2.01 -2.33
C ASP A 12 -7.54 2.03 -2.12
N LEU A 13 -6.77 1.26 -2.90
CA LEU A 13 -5.31 1.34 -2.97
C LEU A 13 -4.87 2.73 -3.47
N GLU A 14 -5.47 3.23 -4.55
CA GLU A 14 -5.17 4.56 -5.11
C GLU A 14 -5.54 5.73 -4.18
N LYS A 15 -6.45 5.52 -3.22
CA LYS A 15 -6.82 6.53 -2.21
C LYS A 15 -5.86 6.62 -1.03
N VAL A 16 -4.85 5.74 -0.95
CA VAL A 16 -3.83 5.79 0.10
C VAL A 16 -2.84 6.91 -0.20
N LYS A 17 -2.54 7.73 0.80
CA LYS A 17 -1.67 8.91 0.69
C LYS A 17 -0.66 8.94 1.83
N VAL A 18 0.40 9.73 1.66
CA VAL A 18 1.37 10.03 2.72
C VAL A 18 0.64 10.58 3.95
N GLY A 19 1.03 10.09 5.13
CA GLY A 19 0.38 10.42 6.40
C GLY A 19 -0.76 9.48 6.79
N ASP A 20 -1.29 8.67 5.88
CA ASP A 20 -2.30 7.67 6.24
C ASP A 20 -1.72 6.59 7.14
N GLN A 21 -2.54 6.06 8.05
CA GLN A 21 -2.24 4.81 8.74
C GLN A 21 -2.78 3.62 7.96
N ILE A 22 -1.87 2.71 7.58
CA ILE A 22 -2.19 1.47 6.85
C ILE A 22 -1.82 0.24 7.66
N SER A 23 -2.42 -0.90 7.31
CA SER A 23 -2.00 -2.22 7.75
C SER A 23 -2.16 -3.27 6.65
N ASP A 24 -1.27 -4.27 6.66
CA ASP A 24 -1.37 -5.45 5.79
C ASP A 24 -1.91 -6.68 6.55
N ASN A 25 -1.91 -7.84 5.89
CA ASN A 25 -2.30 -9.12 6.48
C ASN A 25 -1.16 -9.86 7.18
N THR A 26 0.08 -9.38 7.09
CA THR A 26 1.26 -9.97 7.75
C THR A 26 1.50 -9.39 9.14
N GLY A 27 0.74 -8.33 9.50
CA GLY A 27 0.87 -7.62 10.77
C GLY A 27 1.71 -6.34 10.66
N LYS A 28 2.24 -6.01 9.47
CA LYS A 28 2.88 -4.71 9.24
C LYS A 28 1.82 -3.63 9.24
N SER A 29 2.10 -2.56 9.98
CA SER A 29 1.24 -1.39 10.04
C SER A 29 2.06 -0.15 10.36
N GLY A 30 1.49 1.02 10.04
CA GLY A 30 2.09 2.29 10.41
C GLY A 30 1.71 3.41 9.47
N THR A 31 2.42 4.53 9.62
CA THR A 31 2.20 5.75 8.84
C THR A 31 2.94 5.67 7.52
N VAL A 32 2.22 5.91 6.42
CA VAL A 32 2.78 5.98 5.07
C VAL A 32 3.71 7.19 4.97
N GLU A 33 4.96 6.94 4.59
CA GLU A 33 5.99 7.94 4.32
C GLU A 33 6.04 8.28 2.82
N SER A 34 5.88 7.29 1.95
CA SER A 34 5.82 7.48 0.51
C SER A 34 4.91 6.44 -0.16
N VAL A 35 4.35 6.81 -1.31
CA VAL A 35 3.53 5.96 -2.17
C VAL A 35 4.14 5.97 -3.56
N GLU A 36 4.30 4.79 -4.14
CA GLU A 36 4.72 4.60 -5.53
C GLU A 36 3.81 3.57 -6.18
N VAL A 37 3.36 3.85 -7.41
CA VAL A 37 2.50 2.96 -8.19
C VAL A 37 3.16 2.73 -9.53
N LEU A 38 3.43 1.47 -9.86
CA LEU A 38 3.98 1.05 -11.14
C LEU A 38 2.88 0.35 -11.94
N HIS A 39 2.68 0.82 -13.17
CA HIS A 39 1.71 0.26 -14.11
C HIS A 39 2.45 -0.59 -15.14
N TYR A 40 2.17 -1.89 -15.15
CA TYR A 40 2.65 -2.84 -16.14
C TYR A 40 1.47 -3.31 -17.02
N ASP A 41 1.77 -3.87 -18.19
CA ASP A 41 0.75 -4.32 -19.14
C ASP A 41 -0.26 -5.33 -18.58
N ARG A 42 0.13 -6.09 -17.55
CA ARG A 42 -0.68 -7.15 -16.94
C ARG A 42 -1.00 -6.94 -15.47
N GLU A 43 -0.36 -5.97 -14.82
CA GLU A 43 -0.52 -5.76 -13.39
C GLU A 43 -0.16 -4.34 -12.95
N ASN A 44 -0.72 -3.93 -11.82
CA ASN A 44 -0.36 -2.72 -11.10
C ASN A 44 0.29 -3.09 -9.77
N GLN A 45 1.43 -2.49 -9.48
CA GLN A 45 2.15 -2.70 -8.23
C GLN A 45 2.08 -1.44 -7.38
N TYR A 46 1.62 -1.58 -6.14
CA TYR A 46 1.46 -0.51 -5.16
C TYR A 46 2.49 -0.70 -4.05
N TYR A 47 3.40 0.26 -3.94
CA TYR A 47 4.44 0.30 -2.92
C TYR A 47 4.13 1.38 -1.89
N TYR A 48 3.89 0.97 -0.65
CA TYR A 48 3.67 1.86 0.48
C TYR A 48 4.86 1.76 1.44
N LYS A 49 5.72 2.79 1.44
CA LYS A 49 6.80 2.87 2.43
C LYS A 49 6.20 3.31 3.76
N ILE A 50 6.42 2.52 4.81
CA ILE A 50 5.97 2.81 6.17
C ILE A 50 7.15 3.37 6.96
N LYS A 51 6.92 4.49 7.67
CA LYS A 51 7.93 5.12 8.51
C LYS A 51 8.52 4.12 9.50
N ASN A 52 9.83 3.89 9.43
CA ASN A 52 10.59 2.95 10.27
C ASN A 52 10.11 1.49 10.24
N ASN A 53 9.24 1.09 9.29
CA ASN A 53 8.66 -0.26 9.24
C ASN A 53 8.69 -0.89 7.83
N GLY A 54 9.64 -0.46 7.00
CA GLY A 54 9.88 -1.01 5.67
C GLY A 54 8.82 -0.63 4.63
N THR A 55 8.56 -1.52 3.69
CA THR A 55 7.61 -1.30 2.58
C THR A 55 6.57 -2.42 2.53
N VAL A 56 5.32 -2.04 2.21
CA VAL A 56 4.24 -2.97 1.87
C VAL A 56 4.04 -2.93 0.35
N LEU A 57 4.02 -4.10 -0.27
CA LEU A 57 3.75 -4.30 -1.69
C LEU A 57 2.38 -4.96 -1.86
N VAL A 58 1.54 -4.39 -2.71
CA VAL A 58 0.31 -5.01 -3.19
C VAL A 58 0.35 -5.09 -4.71
N ILE A 59 0.10 -6.25 -5.29
CA ILE A 59 0.05 -6.47 -6.75
C ILE A 59 -1.39 -6.73 -7.16
N LYS A 60 -1.82 -6.13 -8.28
CA LYS A 60 -3.18 -6.21 -8.83
C LYS A 60 -3.18 -6.56 -10.31
#